data_AF-A0A8C7U0W1-F1
#
_entry.id   AF-A0A8C7U0W1-F1
#
_cell.length_a   1.000
_cell.length_b   1.000
_cell.length_c   1.000
_cell.angle_alpha   90.00
_cell.angle_beta   90.00
_cell.angle_gamma   90.00
#
_symmetry.space_group_name_H-M   'P 1'
#
loop_
_entity.id
_entity.type
_entity.pdbx_description
1 polymer ?
#
loop_
_entity_poly.entity_id
_entity_poly.type
_entity_poly.pdbx_seq_one_letter_code
_entity_poly.pdbx_strand_id
1 'polypeptide(L)'
;PTWFIFALSVKVYGYIFQMNRVMADPIQVFVDRWPEFNVILCKPPYEKGDLFKDTCVFTKDEASFRNILGENNIIDWTKFLCTSLCYEEMVMAVASERKVPVNKVSVCHMMMLQDPSRLPPVESAIESMISSLDESHTDLVNKTWKFGNTENSFQMIRNMIRHYPSCCVLDAESQQPIAWVLIYPSCAMGMLYTLQEHRVQGLAKALVSSMSRRLYSQGFPVYCFVEEENILSYNLYTNLAKTLYPCCLDF
;
A
#
# COMPACT_ATOMS: atom_id res chain seq x y z
N PRO A 1 9.31 2.10 21.26
CA PRO A 1 9.39 3.50 20.77
C PRO A 1 9.85 3.61 19.31
N THR A 2 11.04 3.14 18.94
CA THR A 2 11.63 3.29 17.59
C THR A 2 10.86 2.54 16.50
N TRP A 3 10.40 1.33 16.79
CA TRP A 3 9.60 0.51 15.86
C TRP A 3 8.23 1.12 15.54
N PHE A 4 7.60 1.76 16.53
CA PHE A 4 6.31 2.43 16.36
C PHE A 4 6.44 3.64 15.44
N ILE A 5 7.51 4.44 15.61
CA ILE A 5 7.83 5.56 14.73
C ILE A 5 8.12 5.07 13.30
N PHE A 6 8.85 3.96 13.15
CA PHE A 6 9.11 3.38 11.84
C PHE A 6 7.81 2.99 11.12
N ALA A 7 6.89 2.31 11.81
CA ALA A 7 5.59 1.94 11.27
C ALA A 7 4.76 3.16 10.83
N LEU A 8 4.68 4.21 11.66
CA LEU A 8 3.98 5.45 11.30
C LEU A 8 4.63 6.17 10.11
N SER A 9 5.95 6.05 9.95
CA SER A 9 6.67 6.70 8.84
C SER A 9 6.66 5.93 7.52
N VAL A 10 6.30 4.64 7.54
CA VAL A 10 6.62 3.70 6.44
C VAL A 10 6.00 4.11 5.10
N LYS A 11 4.78 4.68 5.10
CA LYS A 11 4.11 5.17 3.87
C LYS A 11 4.87 6.32 3.23
N VAL A 12 5.20 7.34 4.04
CA VAL A 12 5.96 8.51 3.60
C VAL A 12 7.36 8.08 3.14
N TYR A 13 8.01 7.21 3.91
CA TYR A 13 9.30 6.62 3.54
C TYR A 13 9.21 5.90 2.19
N GLY A 14 8.19 5.06 1.96
CA GLY A 14 8.02 4.32 0.72
C GLY A 14 7.84 5.22 -0.50
N TYR A 15 7.02 6.27 -0.39
CA TYR A 15 6.91 7.27 -1.46
C TYR A 15 8.25 7.94 -1.80
N ILE A 16 8.99 8.39 -0.79
CA ILE A 16 10.32 9.02 -0.98
C ILE A 16 11.32 7.99 -1.53
N PHE A 17 11.26 6.75 -1.06
CA PHE A 17 12.11 5.65 -1.49
C PHE A 17 11.91 5.35 -2.98
N GLN A 18 10.66 5.28 -3.45
CA GLN A 18 10.36 5.04 -4.87
C GLN A 18 10.71 6.25 -5.74
N MET A 19 10.42 7.47 -5.27
CA MET A 19 10.77 8.71 -5.98
C MET A 19 12.27 8.79 -6.32
N ASN A 20 13.14 8.19 -5.50
CA ASN A 20 14.58 8.16 -5.72
C ASN A 20 15.08 6.96 -6.57
N ARG A 21 14.20 6.04 -6.97
CA ARG A 21 14.57 4.78 -7.64
C ARG A 21 13.92 4.59 -8.99
N VAL A 22 12.72 5.11 -9.20
CA VAL A 22 11.93 4.87 -10.39
C VAL A 22 11.36 6.17 -10.93
N MET A 23 11.31 6.27 -12.26
CA MET A 23 10.62 7.36 -12.97
C MET A 23 9.13 7.04 -13.01
N ALA A 24 8.45 7.19 -11.87
CA ALA A 24 7.00 7.02 -11.74
C ALA A 24 6.28 8.38 -11.70
N ASP A 25 4.96 8.37 -11.42
CA ASP A 25 4.15 9.58 -11.31
C ASP A 25 4.76 10.59 -10.31
N PRO A 26 4.80 11.90 -10.63
CA PRO A 26 5.46 12.89 -9.81
C PRO A 26 4.74 13.10 -8.48
N ILE A 27 5.38 12.71 -7.37
CA ILE A 27 4.86 12.94 -6.01
C ILE A 27 5.41 14.27 -5.48
N GLN A 28 4.55 15.08 -4.90
CA GLN A 28 4.96 16.30 -4.19
C GLN A 28 5.21 15.98 -2.71
N VAL A 29 6.39 16.34 -2.22
CA VAL A 29 6.76 16.18 -0.80
C VAL A 29 6.81 17.55 -0.15
N PHE A 30 6.04 17.74 0.92
CA PHE A 30 6.03 18.97 1.73
C PHE A 30 6.57 18.66 3.13
N VAL A 31 7.34 19.60 3.67
CA VAL A 31 7.88 19.54 5.03
C VAL A 31 7.62 20.86 5.73
N ASP A 32 7.34 20.84 7.03
CA ASP A 32 7.13 22.07 7.83
C ASP A 32 8.45 22.84 8.00
N ARG A 33 9.55 22.10 8.20
CA ARG A 33 10.89 22.61 8.46
C ARG A 33 11.92 21.68 7.85
N TRP A 34 13.10 22.20 7.53
CA TRP A 34 14.21 21.40 7.01
C TRP A 34 15.56 21.92 7.54
N PRO A 35 16.51 21.04 7.92
CA PRO A 35 16.40 19.57 7.95
C PRO A 35 15.62 18.98 9.13
N GLU A 36 15.37 19.76 10.20
CA GLU A 36 14.67 19.33 11.41
C GLU A 36 13.14 19.41 11.28
N PHE A 37 12.58 18.60 10.38
CA PHE A 37 11.14 18.51 10.18
C PHE A 37 10.40 17.90 11.39
N ASN A 38 9.15 18.32 11.60
CA ASN A 38 8.18 17.64 12.45
C ASN A 38 7.10 16.95 11.65
N VAL A 39 6.73 17.48 10.48
CA VAL A 39 5.66 16.92 9.63
C VAL A 39 6.17 16.75 8.20
N ILE A 40 5.89 15.59 7.62
CA ILE A 40 6.08 15.34 6.19
C ILE A 40 4.74 14.94 5.58
N LEU A 41 4.42 15.54 4.44
CA LEU A 41 3.26 15.22 3.62
C LEU A 41 3.73 14.72 2.25
N CYS A 42 3.28 13.54 1.84
CA CYS A 42 3.41 13.06 0.48
C CYS A 42 2.07 13.20 -0.23
N LYS A 43 2.03 14.03 -1.27
CA LYS A 43 0.85 14.28 -2.10
C LYS A 43 1.08 13.72 -3.50
N PRO A 44 0.51 12.56 -3.84
CA PRO A 44 0.52 12.08 -5.21
C PRO A 44 -0.28 13.02 -6.12
N PRO A 45 0.03 13.07 -7.43
CA PRO A 45 -0.63 13.97 -8.36
C PRO A 45 -2.06 13.48 -8.57
N TYR A 46 -3.02 14.33 -8.26
CA TYR A 46 -4.44 13.98 -8.36
C TYR A 46 -4.89 13.93 -9.82
N GLU A 47 -5.37 12.76 -10.22
CA GLU A 47 -6.18 12.60 -11.43
C GLU A 47 -7.59 12.20 -11.00
N LYS A 48 -8.60 12.80 -11.65
CA LYS A 48 -9.99 12.64 -11.22
C LYS A 48 -10.43 11.18 -11.35
N GLY A 49 -10.64 10.52 -10.22
CA GLY A 49 -11.09 9.13 -10.12
C GLY A 49 -9.98 8.11 -9.97
N ASP A 50 -8.74 8.54 -9.70
CA ASP A 50 -7.73 7.67 -9.11
C ASP A 50 -8.09 7.33 -7.66
N LEU A 51 -8.11 6.03 -7.38
CA LEU A 51 -8.34 5.49 -6.05
C LEU A 51 -6.98 5.26 -5.38
N PHE A 52 -6.85 5.47 -4.07
CA PHE A 52 -5.61 5.25 -3.30
C PHE A 52 -4.43 6.20 -3.61
N LYS A 53 -4.70 7.35 -4.25
CA LYS A 53 -3.78 8.51 -4.28
C LYS A 53 -4.01 9.41 -3.06
N ASP A 54 -3.96 8.81 -1.88
CA ASP A 54 -4.25 9.52 -0.64
C ASP A 54 -3.06 10.38 -0.23
N THR A 55 -3.35 11.56 0.32
CA THR A 55 -2.31 12.33 1.01
C THR A 55 -1.87 11.54 2.23
N CYS A 56 -0.58 11.19 2.28
CA CYS A 56 0.01 10.47 3.41
C CYS A 56 0.77 11.45 4.30
N VAL A 57 0.59 11.29 5.61
CA VAL A 57 1.21 12.16 6.63
C VAL A 57 2.07 11.35 7.57
N PHE A 58 3.25 11.88 7.89
CA PHE A 58 4.02 11.46 9.05
C PHE A 58 4.27 12.67 9.94
N THR A 59 4.05 12.53 11.25
CA THR A 59 4.35 13.58 12.22
C THR A 59 5.10 13.06 13.44
N LYS A 60 6.01 13.88 13.96
CA LYS A 60 6.67 13.74 15.27
C LYS A 60 6.02 14.61 16.34
N ASP A 61 5.20 15.59 15.94
CA ASP A 61 4.59 16.61 16.80
C ASP A 61 3.14 16.87 16.38
N GLU A 62 2.20 16.50 17.25
CA GLU A 62 0.77 16.63 16.97
C GLU A 62 0.33 18.08 16.83
N ALA A 63 0.94 19.01 17.57
CA ALA A 63 0.62 20.43 17.48
C ALA A 63 0.96 21.00 16.10
N SER A 64 2.15 20.68 15.57
CA SER A 64 2.56 21.04 14.21
C SER A 64 1.64 20.43 13.17
N PHE A 65 1.21 19.18 13.35
CA PHE A 65 0.26 18.55 12.42
C PHE A 65 -1.12 19.22 12.47
N ARG A 66 -1.65 19.53 13.67
CA ARG A 66 -2.91 20.27 13.82
C ARG A 66 -2.87 21.62 13.12
N ASN A 67 -1.76 22.36 13.24
CA ASN A 67 -1.58 23.64 12.56
C ASN A 67 -1.68 23.48 11.03
N ILE A 68 -0.97 22.47 10.48
CA ILE A 68 -1.02 22.14 9.05
C ILE A 68 -2.42 21.76 8.57
N LEU A 69 -3.18 21.00 9.37
CA LEU A 69 -4.59 20.69 9.06
C LEU A 69 -5.46 21.96 9.01
N GLY A 70 -5.15 22.95 9.87
CA GLY A 70 -5.83 24.24 9.91
C GLY A 70 -5.45 25.19 8.77
N GLU A 71 -4.29 25.02 8.15
CA GLU A 71 -3.82 25.88 7.07
C GLU A 71 -4.63 25.70 5.78
N ASN A 72 -4.88 26.82 5.10
CA ASN A 72 -5.56 26.81 3.81
C ASN A 72 -4.59 26.32 2.73
N ASN A 73 -5.10 25.54 1.77
CA ASN A 73 -4.38 25.06 0.59
C ASN A 73 -3.28 24.00 0.84
N ILE A 74 -3.03 23.57 2.09
CA ILE A 74 -2.15 22.42 2.32
C ILE A 74 -2.93 21.12 2.19
N ILE A 75 -3.97 20.92 2.99
CA ILE A 75 -4.84 19.75 2.87
C ILE A 75 -6.02 20.09 1.97
N ASP A 76 -6.19 19.29 0.92
CA ASP A 76 -7.38 19.33 0.08
C ASP A 76 -8.45 18.46 0.72
N TRP A 77 -9.31 19.09 1.51
CA TRP A 77 -10.41 18.46 2.26
C TRP A 77 -11.50 17.86 1.37
N THR A 78 -11.42 18.03 0.04
CA THR A 78 -12.32 17.34 -0.91
C THR A 78 -11.80 15.97 -1.33
N LYS A 79 -10.59 15.60 -0.91
CA LYS A 79 -9.91 14.36 -1.26
C LYS A 79 -9.77 13.43 -0.05
N PHE A 80 -9.50 12.16 -0.34
CA PHE A 80 -9.18 11.19 0.68
C PHE A 80 -7.86 11.53 1.36
N LEU A 81 -7.88 11.46 2.68
CA LEU A 81 -6.73 11.59 3.56
C LEU A 81 -6.53 10.24 4.20
N CYS A 82 -5.36 9.63 4.01
CA CYS A 82 -5.04 8.36 4.65
C CYS A 82 -4.02 8.61 5.76
N THR A 83 -4.43 8.33 6.99
CA THR A 83 -3.63 8.65 8.18
C THR A 83 -3.79 7.56 9.24
N SER A 84 -2.90 7.56 10.23
CA SER A 84 -3.02 6.63 11.35
C SER A 84 -4.23 6.98 12.22
N LEU A 85 -4.92 5.96 12.73
CA LEU A 85 -6.01 6.08 13.70
C LEU A 85 -5.59 6.87 14.94
N CYS A 86 -4.30 6.92 15.30
CA CYS A 86 -3.86 7.73 16.43
C CYS A 86 -4.15 9.23 16.25
N TYR A 87 -4.35 9.70 15.02
CA TYR A 87 -4.67 11.08 14.71
C TYR A 87 -6.16 11.29 14.38
N GLU A 88 -7.01 10.25 14.52
CA GLU A 88 -8.42 10.30 14.13
C GLU A 88 -9.17 11.43 14.82
N GLU A 89 -9.14 11.48 16.15
CA GLU A 89 -9.87 12.49 16.92
C GLU A 89 -9.47 13.92 16.51
N MET A 90 -8.18 14.16 16.34
CA MET A 90 -7.65 15.47 15.92
C MET A 90 -8.09 15.83 14.50
N VAL A 91 -7.99 14.91 13.54
CA VAL A 91 -8.40 15.15 12.15
C VAL A 91 -9.91 15.43 12.08
N MET A 92 -10.71 14.65 12.80
CA MET A 92 -12.17 14.83 12.88
C MET A 92 -12.55 16.17 13.52
N ALA A 93 -11.85 16.58 14.58
CA ALA A 93 -12.06 17.87 15.22
C ALA A 93 -11.79 19.03 14.24
N VAL A 94 -10.65 19.00 13.53
CA VAL A 94 -10.32 20.05 12.55
C VAL A 94 -11.32 20.05 11.38
N ALA A 95 -11.74 18.88 10.89
CA ALA A 95 -12.75 18.80 9.83
C ALA A 95 -14.10 19.42 10.26
N SER A 96 -14.52 19.18 11.51
CA SER A 96 -15.71 19.76 12.12
C SER A 96 -15.61 21.28 12.25
N GLU A 97 -14.48 21.80 12.75
CA GLU A 97 -14.19 23.23 12.80
C GLU A 97 -14.29 23.89 11.42
N ARG A 98 -13.86 23.17 10.37
CA ARG A 98 -13.91 23.60 8.97
C ARG A 98 -15.25 23.33 8.28
N LYS A 99 -16.22 22.72 8.97
CA LYS A 99 -17.54 22.34 8.43
C LYS A 99 -17.45 21.43 7.20
N VAL A 100 -16.44 20.58 7.15
CA VAL A 100 -16.26 19.58 6.09
C VAL A 100 -17.00 18.31 6.50
N PRO A 101 -17.89 17.75 5.66
CA PRO A 101 -18.49 16.46 5.94
C PRO A 101 -17.42 15.37 5.89
N VAL A 102 -17.31 14.57 6.94
CA VAL A 102 -16.37 13.45 7.00
C VAL A 102 -17.12 12.14 6.87
N ASN A 103 -16.59 11.25 6.03
CA ASN A 103 -17.03 9.87 5.94
C ASN A 103 -15.83 8.96 6.13
N LYS A 104 -15.87 8.10 7.16
CA LYS A 104 -14.83 7.09 7.40
C LYS A 104 -15.08 5.92 6.45
N VAL A 105 -14.13 5.66 5.55
CA VAL A 105 -14.34 4.70 4.45
C VAL A 105 -13.96 3.28 4.87
N SER A 106 -12.78 3.11 5.47
CA SER A 106 -12.28 1.79 5.87
C SER A 106 -11.23 1.95 6.96
N VAL A 107 -11.07 0.92 7.77
CA VAL A 107 -9.96 0.78 8.71
C VAL A 107 -9.12 -0.40 8.28
N CYS A 108 -7.80 -0.22 8.27
CA CYS A 108 -6.87 -1.25 7.83
C CYS A 108 -5.83 -1.57 8.90
N HIS A 109 -5.58 -2.86 9.12
CA HIS A 109 -4.39 -3.35 9.80
C HIS A 109 -3.16 -3.16 8.92
N MET A 110 -2.18 -2.40 9.39
CA MET A 110 -0.85 -2.38 8.81
C MET A 110 -0.06 -3.60 9.28
N MET A 111 0.29 -4.48 8.36
CA MET A 111 1.03 -5.71 8.60
C MET A 111 2.46 -5.55 8.07
N MET A 112 3.50 -5.55 8.92
CA MET A 112 4.91 -5.38 8.52
C MET A 112 5.83 -6.59 8.81
N LEU A 113 6.59 -7.06 7.82
CA LEU A 113 7.49 -8.21 7.96
C LEU A 113 8.84 -7.74 8.52
N GLN A 114 9.20 -8.22 9.71
CA GLN A 114 10.46 -7.83 10.35
C GLN A 114 11.66 -8.66 9.90
N ASP A 115 11.43 -9.95 9.62
CA ASP A 115 12.51 -10.91 9.38
C ASP A 115 12.10 -11.89 8.27
N PRO A 116 12.73 -11.82 7.08
CA PRO A 116 12.40 -12.68 5.95
C PRO A 116 12.81 -14.13 6.16
N SER A 117 13.72 -14.44 7.10
CA SER A 117 14.11 -15.82 7.40
C SER A 117 12.97 -16.65 8.00
N ARG A 118 11.94 -15.97 8.52
CA ARG A 118 10.73 -16.59 9.08
C ARG A 118 9.69 -16.93 8.01
N LEU A 119 9.88 -16.49 6.77
CA LEU A 119 8.96 -16.82 5.69
C LEU A 119 9.05 -18.31 5.38
N PRO A 120 7.91 -18.99 5.17
CA PRO A 120 7.93 -20.39 4.78
C PRO A 120 8.63 -20.58 3.43
N PRO A 121 9.23 -21.76 3.20
CA PRO A 121 9.67 -22.14 1.87
C PRO A 121 8.46 -22.16 0.93
N VAL A 122 8.72 -21.84 -0.33
CA VAL A 122 7.71 -21.95 -1.38
C VAL A 122 7.91 -23.30 -2.07
N GLU A 123 6.81 -23.95 -2.42
CA GLU A 123 6.85 -25.22 -3.12
C GLU A 123 7.48 -25.03 -4.50
N SER A 124 8.47 -25.85 -4.84
CA SER A 124 9.28 -25.68 -6.05
C SER A 124 8.46 -25.68 -7.34
N ALA A 125 7.37 -26.45 -7.40
CA ALA A 125 6.46 -26.46 -8.53
C ALA A 125 5.80 -25.07 -8.72
N ILE A 126 5.27 -24.47 -7.65
CA ILE A 126 4.68 -23.13 -7.69
C ILE A 126 5.76 -22.08 -7.98
N GLU A 127 6.93 -22.19 -7.34
CA GLU A 127 8.03 -21.25 -7.52
C GLU A 127 8.50 -21.16 -8.97
N SER A 128 8.54 -22.29 -9.69
CA SER A 128 8.89 -22.33 -11.11
C SER A 128 7.88 -21.62 -12.04
N MET A 129 6.64 -21.43 -11.57
CA MET A 129 5.58 -20.72 -12.30
C MET A 129 5.49 -19.24 -11.93
N ILE A 130 6.30 -18.77 -10.96
CA ILE A 130 6.30 -17.37 -10.56
C ILE A 130 7.03 -16.52 -11.60
N SER A 131 6.34 -15.50 -12.09
CA SER A 131 6.87 -14.49 -13.02
C SER A 131 6.52 -13.07 -12.52
N SER A 132 6.70 -12.07 -13.38
CA SER A 132 6.23 -10.70 -13.16
C SER A 132 5.09 -10.37 -14.12
N LEU A 133 4.20 -9.48 -13.71
CA LEU A 133 3.20 -8.91 -14.63
C LEU A 133 3.89 -7.93 -15.59
N ASP A 134 3.48 -7.97 -16.85
CA ASP A 134 3.68 -6.91 -17.84
C ASP A 134 2.37 -6.17 -18.21
N GLU A 135 2.48 -5.09 -18.97
CA GLU A 135 1.37 -4.20 -19.31
C GLU A 135 0.20 -4.89 -20.03
N SER A 136 0.42 -6.01 -20.71
CA SER A 136 -0.66 -6.76 -21.36
C SER A 136 -1.67 -7.36 -20.37
N HIS A 137 -1.26 -7.52 -19.10
CA HIS A 137 -2.10 -8.04 -18.02
C HIS A 137 -2.94 -6.96 -17.32
N THR A 138 -2.78 -5.69 -17.67
CA THR A 138 -3.47 -4.57 -17.00
C THR A 138 -4.99 -4.76 -17.02
N ASP A 139 -5.55 -5.16 -18.16
CA ASP A 139 -7.00 -5.38 -18.31
C ASP A 139 -7.54 -6.44 -17.37
N LEU A 140 -6.79 -7.55 -17.21
CA LEU A 140 -7.17 -8.63 -16.31
C LEU A 140 -7.23 -8.11 -14.88
N VAL A 141 -6.15 -7.49 -14.40
CA VAL A 141 -6.07 -6.96 -13.04
C VAL A 141 -7.17 -5.90 -12.80
N ASN A 142 -7.39 -5.01 -13.76
CA ASN A 142 -8.41 -3.97 -13.68
C ASN A 142 -9.84 -4.53 -13.62
N LYS A 143 -10.16 -5.59 -14.38
CA LYS A 143 -11.50 -6.20 -14.37
C LYS A 143 -11.76 -7.01 -13.10
N THR A 144 -10.71 -7.58 -12.50
CA THR A 144 -10.83 -8.46 -11.34
C THR A 144 -10.83 -7.71 -10.01
N TRP A 145 -10.26 -6.50 -9.97
CA TRP A 145 -10.19 -5.71 -8.75
C TRP A 145 -11.54 -5.10 -8.37
N LYS A 146 -11.91 -5.17 -7.08
CA LYS A 146 -13.21 -4.70 -6.58
C LYS A 146 -13.51 -3.21 -6.83
N PHE A 147 -12.47 -2.41 -7.02
CA PHE A 147 -12.60 -0.99 -7.33
C PHE A 147 -12.12 -0.64 -8.75
N GLY A 148 -11.91 -1.66 -9.59
CA GLY A 148 -11.42 -1.49 -10.94
C GLY A 148 -12.53 -1.18 -11.94
N ASN A 149 -12.31 -1.61 -13.18
CA ASN A 149 -13.24 -1.45 -14.31
C ASN A 149 -13.52 0.03 -14.69
N THR A 150 -12.54 0.91 -14.47
CA THR A 150 -12.55 2.30 -14.95
C THR A 150 -11.26 2.62 -15.71
N GLU A 151 -11.26 3.71 -16.48
CA GLU A 151 -10.07 4.19 -17.19
C GLU A 151 -8.97 4.64 -16.21
N ASN A 152 -9.36 5.30 -15.12
CA ASN A 152 -8.40 5.75 -14.09
C ASN A 152 -7.76 4.56 -13.38
N SER A 153 -8.56 3.58 -12.96
CA SER A 153 -8.02 2.37 -12.34
C SER A 153 -7.13 1.59 -13.30
N PHE A 154 -7.47 1.55 -14.60
CA PHE A 154 -6.61 0.98 -15.63
C PHE A 154 -5.25 1.70 -15.68
N GLN A 155 -5.24 3.02 -15.81
CA GLN A 155 -4.02 3.80 -15.92
C GLN A 155 -3.15 3.70 -14.65
N MET A 156 -3.76 3.71 -13.47
CA MET A 156 -3.07 3.48 -12.20
C MET A 156 -2.41 2.10 -12.16
N ILE A 157 -3.16 1.04 -12.47
CA ILE A 157 -2.65 -0.35 -12.43
C ILE A 157 -1.53 -0.52 -13.46
N ARG A 158 -1.69 0.05 -14.65
CA ARG A 158 -0.67 0.05 -15.69
C ARG A 158 0.61 0.72 -15.22
N ASN A 159 0.50 1.89 -14.57
CA ASN A 159 1.64 2.60 -13.99
C ASN A 159 2.33 1.76 -12.91
N MET A 160 1.56 1.03 -12.09
CA MET A 160 2.12 0.14 -11.08
C MET A 160 2.89 -1.02 -11.71
N ILE A 161 2.30 -1.69 -12.70
CA ILE A 161 2.93 -2.82 -13.43
C ILE A 161 4.22 -2.37 -14.13
N ARG A 162 4.20 -1.19 -14.75
CA ARG A 162 5.34 -0.67 -15.52
C ARG A 162 6.54 -0.31 -14.63
N HIS A 163 6.30 0.36 -13.51
CA HIS A 163 7.38 1.02 -12.76
C HIS A 163 7.79 0.28 -11.48
N TYR A 164 6.96 -0.63 -10.97
CA TYR A 164 7.19 -1.26 -9.69
C TYR A 164 7.30 -2.80 -9.78
N PRO A 165 8.04 -3.45 -8.87
CA PRO A 165 8.03 -4.89 -8.75
C PRO A 165 6.62 -5.48 -8.64
N SER A 166 6.40 -6.59 -9.35
CA SER A 166 5.19 -7.40 -9.27
C SER A 166 5.57 -8.88 -9.24
N CYS A 167 4.65 -9.71 -8.75
CA CYS A 167 4.75 -11.17 -8.88
C CYS A 167 3.41 -11.72 -9.35
N CYS A 168 3.45 -12.69 -10.27
CA CYS A 168 2.29 -13.48 -10.67
C CYS A 168 2.64 -14.96 -10.76
N VAL A 169 1.62 -15.82 -10.68
CA VAL A 169 1.71 -17.23 -11.07
C VAL A 169 1.05 -17.34 -12.43
N LEU A 170 1.76 -17.89 -13.40
CA LEU A 170 1.23 -18.15 -14.74
C LEU A 170 0.60 -19.54 -14.81
N ASP A 171 -0.51 -19.64 -15.52
CA ASP A 171 -1.08 -20.92 -15.93
C ASP A 171 -0.14 -21.61 -16.93
N ALA A 172 0.06 -22.92 -16.75
CA ALA A 172 1.02 -23.68 -17.54
C ALA A 172 0.67 -23.72 -19.04
N GLU A 173 -0.64 -23.76 -19.37
CA GLU A 173 -1.10 -23.91 -20.75
C GLU A 173 -1.31 -22.55 -21.44
N SER A 174 -2.08 -21.66 -20.82
CA SER A 174 -2.46 -20.37 -21.40
C SER A 174 -1.41 -19.28 -21.23
N GLN A 175 -0.43 -19.48 -20.34
CA GLN A 175 0.56 -18.47 -19.94
C GLN A 175 -0.08 -17.18 -19.42
N GLN A 176 -1.33 -17.24 -18.94
CA GLN A 176 -2.03 -16.11 -18.33
C GLN A 176 -1.85 -16.10 -16.81
N PRO A 177 -1.80 -14.92 -16.17
CA PRO A 177 -1.76 -14.83 -14.72
C PRO A 177 -3.03 -15.40 -14.06
N ILE A 178 -2.87 -16.37 -13.17
CA ILE A 178 -3.96 -16.96 -12.37
C ILE A 178 -3.96 -16.48 -10.91
N ALA A 179 -2.84 -15.90 -10.48
CA ALA A 179 -2.71 -15.22 -9.19
C ALA A 179 -1.64 -14.14 -9.31
N TRP A 180 -1.76 -13.05 -8.54
CA TRP A 180 -0.79 -11.96 -8.58
C TRP A 180 -0.76 -11.12 -7.30
N VAL A 181 0.30 -10.34 -7.15
CA VAL A 181 0.47 -9.29 -6.16
C VAL A 181 1.25 -8.12 -6.78
N LEU A 182 0.82 -6.91 -6.47
CA LEU A 182 1.46 -5.66 -6.89
C LEU A 182 2.02 -4.92 -5.68
N ILE A 183 2.80 -3.86 -5.93
CA ILE A 183 3.08 -2.84 -4.91
C ILE A 183 2.51 -1.48 -5.33
N TYR A 184 1.99 -0.77 -4.33
CA TYR A 184 1.55 0.62 -4.48
C TYR A 184 2.74 1.58 -4.55
N PRO A 185 2.52 2.83 -5.00
CA PRO A 185 3.51 3.90 -4.93
C PRO A 185 4.16 4.09 -3.55
N SER A 186 3.43 3.79 -2.47
CA SER A 186 3.95 3.81 -1.10
C SER A 186 4.84 2.61 -0.74
N CYS A 187 5.15 1.69 -1.65
CA CYS A 187 5.79 0.38 -1.42
C CYS A 187 4.94 -0.67 -0.71
N ALA A 188 3.71 -0.36 -0.28
CA ALA A 188 2.83 -1.36 0.30
C ALA A 188 2.49 -2.47 -0.71
N MET A 189 2.62 -3.73 -0.33
CA MET A 189 2.08 -4.85 -1.11
C MET A 189 0.56 -4.79 -1.10
N GLY A 190 -0.04 -5.04 -2.27
CA GLY A 190 -1.46 -4.89 -2.46
C GLY A 190 -1.96 -5.56 -3.74
N MET A 191 -3.27 -5.42 -3.97
CA MET A 191 -3.98 -6.07 -5.07
C MET A 191 -3.66 -7.58 -5.17
N LEU A 192 -3.42 -8.22 -4.02
CA LEU A 192 -3.23 -9.66 -3.94
C LEU A 192 -4.52 -10.34 -4.39
N TYR A 193 -4.42 -11.18 -5.41
CA TYR A 193 -5.58 -11.89 -5.92
C TYR A 193 -5.21 -13.29 -6.42
N THR A 194 -6.19 -14.18 -6.37
CA THR A 194 -6.17 -15.50 -6.99
C THR A 194 -7.53 -15.74 -7.62
N LEU A 195 -7.54 -16.06 -8.92
CA LEU A 195 -8.73 -16.43 -9.67
C LEU A 195 -9.51 -17.52 -8.93
N GLN A 196 -10.85 -17.43 -8.96
CA GLN A 196 -11.72 -18.19 -8.06
C GLN A 196 -11.52 -19.71 -8.22
N GLU A 197 -11.37 -20.16 -9.46
CA GLU A 197 -11.09 -21.53 -9.89
C GLU A 197 -9.70 -22.05 -9.44
N HIS A 198 -8.75 -21.16 -9.13
CA HIS A 198 -7.39 -21.50 -8.69
C HIS A 198 -7.15 -21.29 -7.17
N ARG A 199 -8.21 -21.02 -6.40
CA ARG A 199 -8.11 -20.84 -4.94
C ARG A 199 -7.84 -22.15 -4.21
N VAL A 200 -7.41 -22.03 -2.96
CA VAL A 200 -7.12 -23.17 -2.04
C VAL A 200 -5.92 -24.03 -2.50
N GLN A 201 -5.11 -23.54 -3.44
CA GLN A 201 -3.88 -24.20 -3.93
C GLN A 201 -2.59 -23.60 -3.33
N GLY A 202 -2.70 -22.71 -2.34
CA GLY A 202 -1.53 -22.06 -1.70
C GLY A 202 -0.86 -20.97 -2.54
N LEU A 203 -1.38 -20.60 -3.71
CA LEU A 203 -0.78 -19.61 -4.63
C LEU A 203 -0.55 -18.24 -3.98
N ALA A 204 -1.56 -17.72 -3.25
CA ALA A 204 -1.43 -16.44 -2.54
C ALA A 204 -0.29 -16.47 -1.51
N LYS A 205 -0.16 -17.58 -0.77
CA LYS A 205 0.93 -17.79 0.20
C LYS A 205 2.29 -17.78 -0.48
N ALA A 206 2.39 -18.47 -1.63
CA ALA A 206 3.61 -18.54 -2.42
C ALA A 206 4.03 -17.17 -2.97
N LEU A 207 3.06 -16.42 -3.52
CA LEU A 207 3.29 -15.07 -4.04
C LEU A 207 3.75 -14.11 -2.98
N VAL A 208 3.05 -14.03 -1.84
CA VAL A 208 3.44 -13.13 -0.75
C VAL A 208 4.84 -13.48 -0.23
N SER A 209 5.16 -14.77 -0.06
CA SER A 209 6.48 -15.20 0.41
C SER A 209 7.60 -14.83 -0.57
N SER A 210 7.39 -15.09 -1.86
CA SER A 210 8.37 -14.81 -2.91
C SER A 210 8.57 -13.31 -3.10
N MET A 211 7.47 -12.57 -3.15
CA MET A 211 7.48 -11.11 -3.25
C MET A 211 8.16 -10.47 -2.04
N SER A 212 7.85 -10.94 -0.83
CA SER A 212 8.50 -10.45 0.39
C SER A 212 10.01 -10.66 0.38
N ARG A 213 10.49 -11.83 -0.07
CA ARG A 213 11.94 -12.08 -0.22
C ARG A 213 12.57 -11.18 -1.28
N ARG A 214 11.90 -10.98 -2.42
CA ARG A 214 12.34 -10.09 -3.50
C ARG A 214 12.45 -8.64 -3.04
N LEU A 215 11.41 -8.13 -2.38
CA LEU A 215 11.39 -6.77 -1.85
C LEU A 215 12.50 -6.58 -0.81
N TYR A 216 12.63 -7.52 0.13
CA TYR A 216 13.67 -7.45 1.16
C TYR A 216 15.09 -7.44 0.55
N SER A 217 15.39 -8.33 -0.42
CA SER A 217 16.71 -8.37 -1.04
C SER A 217 17.06 -7.12 -1.83
N GLN A 218 16.04 -6.37 -2.27
CA GLN A 218 16.18 -5.09 -2.97
C GLN A 218 16.17 -3.88 -2.02
N GLY A 219 16.05 -4.10 -0.71
CA GLY A 219 16.04 -3.08 0.33
C GLY A 219 14.71 -2.33 0.48
N PHE A 220 13.62 -2.86 -0.08
CA PHE A 220 12.28 -2.30 0.11
C PHE A 220 11.74 -2.62 1.52
N PRO A 221 10.90 -1.73 2.10
CA PRO A 221 10.10 -2.10 3.25
C PRO A 221 9.07 -3.17 2.83
N VAL A 222 8.87 -4.19 3.66
CA VAL A 222 7.92 -5.27 3.37
C VAL A 222 6.72 -5.15 4.28
N TYR A 223 5.62 -4.62 3.75
CA TYR A 223 4.39 -4.42 4.51
C TYR A 223 3.16 -4.38 3.61
N CYS A 224 1.97 -4.51 4.18
CA CYS A 224 0.69 -4.38 3.48
C CYS A 224 -0.40 -3.82 4.40
N PHE A 225 -1.54 -3.48 3.79
CA PHE A 225 -2.77 -3.09 4.48
C PHE A 225 -3.83 -4.16 4.29
N VAL A 226 -4.50 -4.51 5.38
CA VAL A 226 -5.60 -5.47 5.39
C VAL A 226 -6.81 -4.83 6.05
N GLU A 227 -7.89 -4.62 5.30
CA GLU A 227 -9.18 -4.14 5.84
C GLU A 227 -9.64 -5.03 7.01
N GLU A 228 -10.20 -4.45 8.06
CA GLU A 228 -10.65 -5.19 9.26
C GLU A 228 -11.62 -6.33 8.92
N GLU A 229 -12.45 -6.15 7.91
CA GLU A 229 -13.43 -7.14 7.47
C GLU A 229 -12.80 -8.28 6.65
N ASN A 230 -11.56 -8.14 6.18
CA ASN A 230 -10.87 -9.12 5.35
C ASN A 230 -10.13 -10.17 6.17
N ILE A 231 -10.92 -10.96 6.92
CA ILE A 231 -10.43 -12.01 7.83
C ILE A 231 -9.55 -13.04 7.12
N LEU A 232 -9.82 -13.35 5.84
CA LEU A 232 -9.04 -14.30 5.07
C LEU A 232 -7.61 -13.80 4.83
N SER A 233 -7.46 -12.54 4.41
CA SER A 233 -6.13 -11.95 4.20
C SER A 233 -5.42 -11.74 5.54
N TYR A 234 -6.15 -11.30 6.57
CA TYR A 234 -5.61 -11.14 7.91
C TYR A 234 -5.00 -12.44 8.43
N ASN A 235 -5.73 -13.56 8.29
CA ASN A 235 -5.24 -14.88 8.66
C ASN A 235 -4.07 -15.33 7.78
N LEU A 236 -4.10 -15.08 6.46
CA LEU A 236 -2.99 -15.40 5.57
C LEU A 236 -1.69 -14.72 6.03
N TYR A 237 -1.71 -13.40 6.26
CA TYR A 237 -0.54 -12.64 6.66
C TYR A 237 -0.08 -12.98 8.09
N THR A 238 -1.01 -13.19 9.01
CA THR A 238 -0.68 -13.62 10.38
C THR A 238 -0.01 -14.99 10.40
N ASN A 239 -0.53 -15.95 9.62
CA ASN A 239 0.02 -17.31 9.53
C ASN A 239 1.32 -17.40 8.73
N LEU A 240 1.49 -16.56 7.71
CA LEU A 240 2.73 -16.49 6.92
C LEU A 240 3.93 -16.06 7.73
N ALA A 241 3.68 -15.31 8.80
CA ALA A 241 4.75 -14.66 9.51
C ALA A 241 4.85 -15.15 10.96
N LYS A 242 3.78 -15.17 11.77
CA LYS A 242 3.95 -14.92 13.23
C LYS A 242 4.83 -13.66 13.50
N THR A 243 5.04 -12.80 12.50
CA THR A 243 5.99 -11.67 12.44
C THR A 243 5.38 -10.39 11.86
N LEU A 244 4.23 -10.50 11.18
CA LEU A 244 3.45 -9.38 10.66
C LEU A 244 2.50 -8.97 11.79
N TYR A 245 2.85 -7.94 12.54
CA TYR A 245 2.03 -7.43 13.62
C TYR A 245 1.18 -6.27 13.13
N PRO A 246 -0.08 -6.12 13.59
CA PRO A 246 -0.78 -4.86 13.47
C PRO A 246 0.04 -3.79 14.20
N CYS A 247 0.81 -3.00 13.46
CA CYS A 247 1.66 -1.99 14.06
C CYS A 247 0.86 -0.73 14.39
N CYS A 248 -0.04 -0.36 13.47
CA CYS A 248 -1.01 0.72 13.59
C CYS A 248 -2.24 0.34 12.77
N LEU A 249 -3.38 0.92 13.14
CA LEU A 249 -4.56 0.97 12.29
C LEU A 249 -4.52 2.29 11.53
N ASP A 250 -4.88 2.25 10.25
CA ASP A 250 -5.03 3.45 9.42
C ASP A 250 -6.49 3.58 8.98
N PHE A 251 -6.93 4.83 8.75
CA PHE A 251 -8.26 5.17 8.24
C PHE A 251 -8.22 6.21 7.13
#